data_AF-A0A2S8FGP1-F1
#
_entry.id   AF-A0A2S8FGP1-F1
#
_cell.length_a   1.000
_cell.length_b   1.000
_cell.length_c   1.000
_cell.angle_alpha   90.00
_cell.angle_beta   90.00
_cell.angle_gamma   90.00
#
_symmetry.space_group_name_H-M   'P 1'
#
loop_
_entity.id
_entity.type
_entity.pdbx_description
1 polymer ?
#
loop_
_entity_poly.entity_id
_entity_poly.type
_entity_poly.pdbx_seq_one_letter_code
_entity_poly.pdbx_strand_id
1 'polypeptide(L)'
;MTPTDDSIPIQHSEAFPVKPPVTWVMFPRWPEDGDGWIFPQDRHKAEGLIPSDVIFRRETTEDDFYLISYGDIQMKIHPVMMEEVPEPKYKMGEIVELTHQFDIEKISTGTIYAVRWSDYYQEPQYYLIRGDLKSQNAYLAKDLRHYEPPKEFHAMHEYEP
;
A
#
# COMPACT_ATOMS: atom_id res chain seq x y z
N MET A 1 -2.09 37.38 -55.82
CA MET A 1 -2.90 36.73 -54.78
C MET A 1 -2.65 35.24 -54.88
N THR A 2 -1.77 34.73 -54.03
CA THR A 2 -1.47 33.30 -53.88
C THR A 2 -1.81 32.96 -52.44
N PRO A 3 -2.64 31.94 -52.16
CA PRO A 3 -2.88 31.53 -50.79
C PRO A 3 -1.68 30.66 -50.36
N THR A 4 -0.96 31.11 -49.33
CA THR A 4 0.04 30.29 -48.66
C THR A 4 -0.68 29.26 -47.81
N ASP A 5 -0.45 28.01 -48.15
CA ASP A 5 -0.85 26.80 -47.45
C ASP A 5 -0.27 26.80 -46.02
N ASP A 6 -1.12 27.10 -45.05
CA ASP A 6 -0.80 27.15 -43.62
C ASP A 6 -0.96 25.74 -43.04
N SER A 7 -0.14 24.80 -43.54
CA SER A 7 -0.02 23.46 -43.01
C SER A 7 0.81 23.51 -41.73
N ILE A 8 0.16 23.79 -40.60
CA ILE A 8 0.74 23.66 -39.26
C ILE A 8 1.08 22.17 -39.07
N PRO A 9 2.35 21.79 -38.87
CA PRO A 9 2.70 20.41 -38.56
C PRO A 9 2.12 20.08 -37.18
N ILE A 10 1.29 19.04 -37.12
CA ILE A 10 0.80 18.44 -35.87
C ILE A 10 2.04 18.01 -35.09
N GLN A 11 2.43 18.81 -34.09
CA GLN A 11 3.48 18.44 -33.16
C GLN A 11 3.01 17.17 -32.45
N HIS A 12 3.78 16.10 -32.63
CA HIS A 12 3.58 14.82 -31.98
C HIS A 12 3.29 15.04 -30.49
N SER A 13 2.10 14.63 -30.09
CA SER A 13 1.60 14.68 -28.74
C SER A 13 2.67 14.15 -27.80
N GLU A 14 3.08 14.98 -26.84
CA GLU A 14 3.90 14.58 -25.71
C GLU A 14 3.36 13.26 -25.19
N ALA A 15 4.20 12.22 -25.17
CA ALA A 15 3.82 10.90 -24.71
C ALA A 15 3.22 11.06 -23.31
N PHE A 16 1.92 10.83 -23.19
CA PHE A 16 1.23 10.84 -21.90
C PHE A 16 2.04 9.96 -20.94
N PRO A 17 2.32 10.41 -19.71
CA PRO A 17 3.04 9.59 -18.76
C PRO A 17 2.30 8.26 -18.62
N VAL A 18 2.95 7.18 -19.06
CA VAL A 18 2.40 5.83 -18.95
C VAL A 18 2.12 5.61 -17.49
N LYS A 19 0.85 5.36 -17.15
CA LYS A 19 0.45 5.14 -15.75
C LYS A 19 1.36 4.06 -15.17
N PRO A 20 1.99 4.28 -14.00
CA PRO A 20 2.90 3.29 -13.44
C PRO A 20 2.16 1.95 -13.24
N PRO A 21 2.87 0.83 -13.44
CA PRO A 21 2.26 -0.49 -13.37
C PRO A 21 1.72 -0.79 -11.96
N VAL A 22 2.27 -0.13 -10.93
CA VAL A 22 1.87 -0.26 -9.53
C VAL A 22 1.58 1.12 -8.96
N THR A 23 0.42 1.27 -8.30
CA THR A 23 0.10 2.43 -7.47
C THR A 23 -0.57 1.99 -6.17
N TRP A 24 -0.78 2.93 -5.24
CA TRP A 24 -1.50 2.70 -4.00
C TRP A 24 -2.77 3.54 -3.99
N VAL A 25 -3.87 2.92 -3.57
CA VAL A 25 -5.20 3.50 -3.71
C VAL A 25 -6.06 3.22 -2.49
N MET A 26 -7.06 4.07 -2.27
CA MET A 26 -8.11 3.86 -1.27
C MET A 26 -9.50 4.11 -1.87
N PHE A 27 -10.51 3.54 -1.21
CA PHE A 27 -11.91 3.65 -1.60
C PHE A 27 -12.72 4.27 -0.46
N PRO A 28 -12.75 5.62 -0.34
CA PRO A 28 -13.45 6.27 0.77
C PRO A 28 -14.98 6.19 0.65
N ARG A 29 -15.49 5.82 -0.53
CA ARG A 29 -16.92 5.66 -0.83
C ARG A 29 -17.14 4.56 -1.86
N TRP A 30 -18.33 3.98 -1.86
CA TRP A 30 -18.79 3.16 -2.98
C TRP A 30 -18.90 4.03 -4.24
N PRO A 31 -18.47 3.52 -5.41
CA PRO A 31 -18.85 4.08 -6.70
C PRO A 31 -20.38 4.13 -6.85
N GLU A 32 -20.87 5.05 -7.67
CA GLU A 32 -22.32 5.28 -7.86
C GLU A 32 -23.07 4.01 -8.30
N ASP A 33 -22.43 3.17 -9.11
CA ASP A 33 -22.98 1.90 -9.63
C ASP A 33 -22.91 0.72 -8.64
N GLY A 34 -22.60 0.97 -7.36
CA GLY A 34 -22.53 -0.07 -6.32
C GLY A 34 -21.25 -0.92 -6.41
N ASP A 35 -21.38 -2.25 -6.41
CA ASP A 35 -20.27 -3.23 -6.41
C ASP A 35 -20.03 -3.89 -7.78
N GLY A 36 -20.75 -3.46 -8.82
CA GLY A 36 -20.72 -4.06 -10.15
C GLY A 36 -19.35 -4.04 -10.83
N TRP A 37 -18.48 -3.12 -10.41
CA TRP A 37 -17.09 -2.99 -10.86
C TRP A 37 -16.16 -4.06 -10.26
N ILE A 38 -16.57 -4.76 -9.21
CA ILE A 38 -15.83 -5.89 -8.64
C ILE A 38 -16.28 -7.18 -9.34
N PHE A 39 -15.30 -7.99 -9.74
CA PHE A 39 -15.60 -9.27 -10.38
C PHE A 39 -16.48 -10.13 -9.45
N PRO A 40 -17.51 -10.83 -9.98
CA PRO A 40 -18.50 -11.51 -9.14
C PRO A 40 -17.91 -12.48 -8.12
N GLN A 41 -16.80 -13.16 -8.45
CA GLN A 41 -16.13 -14.10 -7.56
C GLN A 41 -15.44 -13.41 -6.37
N ASP A 42 -15.12 -12.12 -6.48
CA ASP A 42 -14.34 -11.37 -5.51
C ASP A 42 -15.18 -10.40 -4.66
N ARG A 43 -16.46 -10.20 -4.98
CA ARG A 43 -17.34 -9.25 -4.26
C ARG A 43 -17.38 -9.48 -2.75
N HIS A 44 -17.47 -10.73 -2.32
CA HIS A 44 -17.49 -11.09 -0.90
C HIS A 44 -16.21 -10.66 -0.15
N LYS A 45 -15.07 -10.52 -0.85
CA LYS A 45 -13.80 -10.09 -0.25
C LYS A 45 -13.77 -8.59 0.03
N ALA A 46 -14.63 -7.80 -0.62
CA ALA A 46 -14.70 -6.36 -0.44
C ALA A 46 -15.49 -5.97 0.82
N GLU A 47 -16.31 -6.89 1.34
CA GLU A 47 -17.11 -6.67 2.54
C GLU A 47 -16.21 -6.31 3.74
N GLY A 48 -16.46 -5.16 4.35
CA GLY A 48 -15.68 -4.65 5.48
C GLY A 48 -14.34 -4.00 5.11
N LEU A 49 -13.93 -4.05 3.83
CA LEU A 49 -12.75 -3.34 3.32
C LEU A 49 -13.11 -2.13 2.45
N ILE A 50 -14.28 -2.12 1.81
CA ILE A 50 -14.76 -1.02 0.99
C ILE A 50 -16.18 -0.65 1.44
N PRO A 51 -16.47 0.64 1.65
CA PRO A 51 -15.54 1.76 1.67
C PRO A 51 -14.73 1.78 2.98
N SER A 52 -13.46 2.18 2.92
CA SER A 52 -12.63 2.37 4.11
C SER A 52 -11.39 3.22 3.82
N ASP A 53 -10.62 3.46 4.87
CA ASP A 53 -9.30 4.06 4.87
C ASP A 53 -8.17 3.06 4.55
N VAL A 54 -8.49 1.82 4.18
CA VAL A 54 -7.48 0.82 3.83
C VAL A 54 -6.74 1.22 2.56
N ILE A 55 -5.41 1.12 2.61
CA ILE A 55 -4.53 1.35 1.46
C ILE A 55 -4.29 0.04 0.72
N PHE A 56 -4.85 -0.07 -0.49
CA PHE A 56 -4.62 -1.20 -1.39
C PHE A 56 -3.42 -0.94 -2.28
N ARG A 57 -2.66 -1.99 -2.57
CA ARG A 57 -1.73 -1.99 -3.71
C ARG A 57 -2.52 -2.36 -4.96
N ARG A 58 -2.49 -1.49 -5.96
CA ARG A 58 -3.14 -1.67 -7.27
C ARG A 58 -2.09 -1.98 -8.33
N GLU A 59 -2.33 -3.01 -9.11
CA GLU A 59 -1.55 -3.36 -10.29
C GLU A 59 -2.40 -3.22 -11.55
N THR A 60 -1.82 -2.58 -12.57
CA THR A 60 -2.40 -2.56 -13.92
C THR A 60 -2.11 -3.89 -14.61
N THR A 61 -3.12 -4.45 -15.27
CA THR A 61 -2.96 -5.67 -16.07
C THR A 61 -3.20 -5.39 -17.55
N GLU A 62 -2.77 -6.30 -18.41
CA GLU A 62 -2.91 -6.15 -19.87
C GLU A 62 -4.37 -6.31 -20.34
N ASP A 63 -5.22 -7.03 -19.60
CA ASP A 63 -6.60 -7.35 -20.00
C ASP A 63 -7.65 -6.34 -19.50
N ASP A 64 -7.30 -5.06 -19.39
CA ASP A 64 -8.23 -3.95 -19.04
C ASP A 64 -8.94 -4.11 -17.67
N PHE A 65 -8.24 -4.67 -16.69
CA PHE A 65 -8.67 -4.73 -15.30
C PHE A 65 -7.52 -4.36 -14.35
N TYR A 66 -7.86 -4.09 -13.09
CA TYR A 66 -6.87 -3.93 -12.04
C TYR A 66 -6.91 -5.10 -11.06
N LEU A 67 -5.74 -5.47 -10.56
CA LEU A 67 -5.61 -6.33 -9.40
C LEU A 67 -5.35 -5.43 -8.19
N ILE A 68 -6.24 -5.47 -7.20
CA ILE A 68 -6.02 -4.80 -5.91
C ILE A 68 -5.71 -5.83 -4.84
N SER A 69 -4.76 -5.50 -3.97
CA SER A 69 -4.28 -6.39 -2.91
C SER A 69 -4.15 -5.68 -1.58
N TYR A 70 -4.51 -6.40 -0.51
CA TYR A 70 -4.36 -5.98 0.88
C TYR A 70 -4.03 -7.19 1.76
N GLY A 71 -2.78 -7.30 2.18
CA GLY A 71 -2.27 -8.52 2.82
C GLY A 71 -2.45 -9.71 1.88
N ASP A 72 -3.09 -10.78 2.36
CA ASP A 72 -3.36 -11.99 1.58
C ASP A 72 -4.61 -11.89 0.70
N ILE A 73 -5.38 -10.80 0.83
CA ILE A 73 -6.60 -10.60 0.04
C ILE A 73 -6.23 -9.99 -1.30
N GLN A 74 -6.70 -10.61 -2.38
CA GLN A 74 -6.60 -10.10 -3.74
C GLN A 74 -7.98 -10.11 -4.41
N MET A 75 -8.27 -9.03 -5.14
CA MET A 75 -9.52 -8.85 -5.87
C MET A 75 -9.26 -8.30 -7.27
N LYS A 76 -9.98 -8.84 -8.24
CA LYS A 76 -10.02 -8.35 -9.60
C LYS A 76 -11.13 -7.32 -9.75
N ILE A 77 -10.80 -6.16 -10.32
CA ILE A 77 -11.74 -5.04 -10.45
C ILE A 77 -11.67 -4.42 -11.85
N HIS A 78 -12.80 -3.91 -12.33
CA HIS A 78 -12.83 -3.01 -13.48
C HIS A 78 -12.29 -1.63 -13.10
N PRO A 79 -11.80 -0.84 -14.08
CA PRO A 79 -11.43 0.54 -13.85
C PRO A 79 -12.58 1.34 -13.23
N VAL A 80 -12.30 2.00 -12.11
CA VAL A 80 -13.26 2.80 -11.37
C VAL A 80 -12.56 3.99 -10.70
N MET A 81 -13.33 4.99 -10.30
CA MET A 81 -12.79 6.12 -9.55
C MET A 81 -12.35 5.67 -8.15
N MET A 82 -11.11 5.97 -7.82
CA MET A 82 -10.45 5.67 -6.54
C MET A 82 -9.46 6.80 -6.25
N GLU A 83 -9.12 6.98 -4.98
CA GLU A 83 -8.16 8.01 -4.59
C GLU A 83 -6.77 7.41 -4.53
N GLU A 84 -5.83 7.98 -5.29
CA GLU A 84 -4.43 7.57 -5.23
C GLU A 84 -3.76 8.18 -3.99
N VAL A 85 -3.03 7.35 -3.25
CA VAL A 85 -2.31 7.74 -2.04
C VAL A 85 -0.82 7.42 -2.20
N PRO A 86 0.07 8.09 -1.43
CA PRO A 86 1.49 7.76 -1.40
C PRO A 86 1.75 6.29 -1.09
N GLU A 87 2.84 5.74 -1.65
CA GLU A 87 3.33 4.41 -1.27
C GLU A 87 3.59 4.35 0.24
N PRO A 88 3.02 3.38 0.97
CA PRO A 88 3.38 3.13 2.35
C PRO A 88 4.85 2.74 2.48
N LYS A 89 5.54 3.38 3.43
CA LYS A 89 6.94 3.07 3.74
C LYS A 89 7.12 1.63 4.20
N TYR A 90 6.12 1.08 4.88
CA TYR A 90 6.12 -0.30 5.36
C TYR A 90 4.90 -1.06 4.85
N LYS A 91 5.03 -2.39 4.72
CA LYS A 91 4.00 -3.26 4.16
C LYS A 91 3.41 -4.18 5.23
N MET A 92 2.21 -4.69 4.98
CA MET A 92 1.64 -5.74 5.83
C MET A 92 2.57 -6.97 5.88
N GLY A 93 2.69 -7.56 7.06
CA GLY A 93 3.57 -8.69 7.33
C GLY A 93 5.01 -8.29 7.67
N GLU A 94 5.44 -7.05 7.42
CA GLU A 94 6.78 -6.61 7.78
C GLU A 94 6.95 -6.47 9.29
N ILE A 95 8.15 -6.82 9.77
CA ILE A 95 8.57 -6.64 11.16
C ILE A 95 9.28 -5.29 11.27
N VAL A 96 8.80 -4.46 12.18
CA VAL A 96 9.33 -3.13 12.47
C VAL A 96 9.65 -3.00 13.95
N GLU A 97 10.55 -2.08 14.27
CA GLU A 97 10.85 -1.67 15.63
C GLU A 97 10.30 -0.28 15.92
N LEU A 98 9.81 -0.06 17.14
CA LEU A 98 9.42 1.27 17.60
C LEU A 98 10.67 2.10 17.89
N THR A 99 10.72 3.34 17.39
CA THR A 99 11.86 4.25 17.60
C THR A 99 11.89 4.86 19.00
N HIS A 100 10.74 5.00 19.65
CA HIS A 100 10.63 5.55 21.00
C HIS A 100 10.16 4.48 22.00
N GLN A 101 11.07 4.05 22.88
CA GLN A 101 10.73 3.32 24.09
C GLN A 101 11.06 4.18 25.30
N PHE A 102 10.05 4.48 26.12
CA PHE A 102 10.27 5.01 27.48
C PHE A 102 10.56 3.89 28.48
N ASP A 103 10.53 2.64 28.05
CA ASP A 103 10.56 1.48 28.94
C ASP A 103 11.35 0.34 28.30
N ILE A 104 12.44 -0.05 28.94
CA ILE A 104 13.52 -0.89 28.39
C ILE A 104 13.11 -2.38 28.33
N GLU A 105 11.98 -2.74 28.94
CA GLU A 105 11.54 -4.13 29.14
C GLU A 105 10.45 -4.63 28.16
N LYS A 106 9.93 -3.78 27.27
CA LYS A 106 8.87 -4.18 26.32
C LYS A 106 9.43 -4.61 24.97
N ILE A 107 8.86 -5.69 24.42
CA ILE A 107 9.06 -6.15 23.03
C ILE A 107 9.00 -4.93 22.10
N SER A 108 10.17 -4.53 21.58
CA SER A 108 10.36 -3.36 20.75
C SER A 108 9.91 -3.57 19.31
N THR A 109 9.74 -4.82 18.92
CA THR A 109 9.35 -5.25 17.58
C THR A 109 7.84 -5.50 17.48
N GLY A 110 7.28 -5.27 16.31
CA GLY A 110 5.92 -5.68 15.97
C GLY A 110 5.78 -5.99 14.49
N THR A 111 4.82 -6.85 14.16
CA THR A 111 4.46 -7.17 12.77
C THR A 111 3.31 -6.27 12.34
N ILE A 112 3.44 -5.61 11.19
CA ILE A 112 2.37 -4.78 10.63
C ILE A 112 1.22 -5.68 10.19
N TYR A 113 0.03 -5.50 10.78
CA TYR A 113 -1.16 -6.26 10.41
C TYR A 113 -2.20 -5.43 9.65
N ALA A 114 -2.08 -4.10 9.67
CA ALA A 114 -2.93 -3.23 8.88
C ALA A 114 -2.19 -1.95 8.53
N VAL A 115 -2.42 -1.48 7.30
CA VAL A 115 -1.98 -0.18 6.79
C VAL A 115 -3.21 0.59 6.34
N ARG A 116 -3.35 1.81 6.84
CA ARG A 116 -4.52 2.67 6.61
C ARG A 116 -4.09 4.11 6.33
N TRP A 117 -4.90 4.84 5.59
CA TRP A 117 -4.69 6.25 5.35
C TRP A 117 -5.24 7.08 6.50
N SER A 118 -4.47 8.07 6.95
CA SER A 118 -4.98 9.06 7.89
C SER A 118 -5.31 10.36 7.17
N ASP A 119 -6.58 10.72 7.10
CA ASP A 119 -6.99 12.04 6.60
C ASP A 119 -6.43 13.19 7.45
N TYR A 120 -6.25 13.00 8.76
CA TYR A 120 -5.72 14.05 9.64
C TYR A 120 -4.24 14.37 9.37
N TYR A 121 -3.38 13.34 9.36
CA TYR A 121 -1.94 13.50 9.11
C TYR A 121 -1.58 13.53 7.62
N GLN A 122 -2.50 13.19 6.71
CA GLN A 122 -2.26 13.02 5.27
C GLN A 122 -1.09 12.06 4.99
N GLU A 123 -1.02 10.96 5.74
CA GLU A 123 0.02 9.94 5.59
C GLU A 123 -0.46 8.54 6.03
N PRO A 124 0.23 7.46 5.60
CA PRO A 124 -0.09 6.10 6.05
C PRO A 124 0.18 5.89 7.55
N GLN A 125 -0.77 5.22 8.18
CA GLN A 125 -0.78 4.76 9.55
C GLN A 125 -0.65 3.23 9.61
N TYR A 126 0.10 2.74 10.60
CA TYR A 126 0.47 1.34 10.75
C TYR A 126 -0.06 0.78 12.07
N TYR A 127 -0.67 -0.39 12.01
CA TYR A 127 -1.11 -1.12 13.20
C TYR A 127 -0.29 -2.38 13.35
N LEU A 128 0.11 -2.68 14.59
CA LEU A 128 1.10 -3.71 14.90
C LEU A 128 0.50 -4.83 15.76
N ILE A 129 0.92 -6.06 15.48
CA ILE A 129 0.83 -7.19 16.42
C ILE A 129 2.17 -7.30 17.15
N ARG A 130 2.13 -7.32 18.48
CA ARG A 130 3.32 -7.50 19.33
C ARG A 130 3.05 -8.66 20.30
N GLY A 131 3.70 -9.80 20.06
CA GLY A 131 3.28 -11.06 20.69
C GLY A 131 1.82 -11.35 20.35
N ASP A 132 0.98 -11.51 21.36
CA ASP A 132 -0.46 -11.76 21.18
C ASP A 132 -1.34 -10.49 21.16
N LEU A 133 -0.73 -9.30 21.25
CA LEU A 133 -1.45 -8.04 21.38
C LEU A 133 -1.51 -7.26 20.07
N LYS A 134 -2.72 -7.01 19.58
CA LYS A 134 -2.99 -6.03 18.51
C LYS A 134 -3.01 -4.61 19.08
N SER A 135 -2.31 -3.69 18.44
CA SER A 135 -2.35 -2.28 18.83
C SER A 135 -3.76 -1.69 18.57
N GLN A 136 -4.29 -0.96 19.55
CA GLN A 136 -5.52 -0.18 19.35
C GLN A 136 -5.23 1.16 18.66
N ASN A 137 -4.06 1.73 18.96
CA ASN A 137 -3.58 2.96 18.33
C ASN A 137 -2.71 2.64 17.14
N ALA A 138 -2.73 3.53 16.15
CA ALA A 138 -1.85 3.48 15.01
C ALA A 138 -0.51 4.18 15.30
N TYR A 139 0.51 3.79 14.55
CA TYR A 139 1.84 4.40 14.52
C TYR A 139 2.05 5.11 13.19
N LEU A 140 2.84 6.18 13.18
CA LEU A 140 3.28 6.84 11.96
C LEU A 140 4.63 6.29 11.52
N ALA A 141 5.00 6.53 10.27
CA ALA A 141 6.26 6.04 9.72
C ALA A 141 7.51 6.53 10.50
N LYS A 142 7.42 7.70 11.16
CA LYS A 142 8.48 8.29 12.00
C LYS A 142 8.67 7.57 13.34
N ASP A 143 7.63 6.87 13.80
CA ASP A 143 7.64 6.14 15.08
C ASP A 143 8.20 4.71 14.91
N LEU A 144 8.56 4.35 13.67
CA LEU A 144 8.96 3.01 13.27
C LEU A 144 10.28 3.03 12.51
N ARG A 145 11.05 1.95 12.64
CA ARG A 145 12.20 1.63 11.79
C ARG A 145 12.13 0.16 11.34
N HIS A 146 12.80 -0.18 10.24
CA HIS A 146 12.93 -1.58 9.85
C HIS A 146 13.63 -2.36 10.97
N TYR A 147 13.13 -3.56 11.24
CA TYR A 147 13.83 -4.49 12.12
C TYR A 147 15.09 -4.99 11.42
N GLU A 148 16.24 -4.76 12.06
CA GLU A 148 17.49 -5.39 11.67
C GLU A 148 17.77 -6.54 12.64
N PRO A 149 17.73 -7.81 12.20
CA PRO A 149 18.08 -8.91 13.08
C PRO A 149 19.54 -8.72 13.57
N PRO A 150 19.84 -9.06 14.84
CA PRO A 150 21.21 -9.05 15.31
C PRO A 150 22.08 -9.84 14.34
N LYS A 151 23.19 -9.24 13.89
CA LYS A 151 24.22 -9.99 13.17
C LYS A 151 24.74 -11.03 14.15
N GLU A 152 24.29 -12.27 14.03
CA GLU A 152 24.76 -13.34 14.89
C GLU A 152 26.29 -13.36 14.87
N PHE A 153 26.90 -13.29 16.05
CA PHE A 153 28.32 -13.53 16.24
C PHE A 153 28.61 -14.96 15.75
N HIS A 154 29.18 -15.08 14.55
CA HIS A 154 29.93 -16.27 14.14
C HIS A 154 31.16 -16.39 15.04
N ALA A 155 30.98 -16.86 16.27
CA ALA A 155 32.07 -17.11 17.20
C ALA A 155 31.69 -18.20 18.22
N MET A 156 31.13 -19.31 17.77
CA MET A 156 31.05 -20.53 18.57
C MET A 156 31.05 -21.76 17.66
N HIS A 157 32.14 -22.05 16.94
CA HIS A 157 32.49 -23.40 16.48
C HIS A 157 33.95 -23.47 16.00
N GLU A 158 34.90 -22.93 16.77
CA GLU A 158 36.31 -23.33 16.65
C GLU A 158 36.90 -23.37 18.06
N TYR A 159 36.65 -24.46 18.78
CA TYR A 159 37.62 -25.05 19.71
C TYR A 159 37.09 -26.41 20.17
N GLU A 160 37.55 -27.46 19.49
CA GLU A 160 38.10 -28.69 20.06
C GLU A 160 38.61 -29.55 18.88
N PRO A 161 39.69 -30.34 19.05
CA PRO A 161 40.22 -30.91 20.28
C PRO A 161 41.62 -30.43 20.70
#